data_AF-A0A8C2BG19-F1
#
_entry.id   AF-A0A8C2BG19-F1
#
_cell.length_a   1.000
_cell.length_b   1.000
_cell.length_c   1.000
_cell.angle_alpha   90.00
_cell.angle_beta   90.00
_cell.angle_gamma   90.00
#
_symmetry.space_group_name_H-M   'P 1'
#
loop_
_entity.id
_entity.type
_entity.pdbx_description
1 polymer ?
#
loop_
_entity_poly.entity_id
_entity_poly.type
_entity_poly.pdbx_seq_one_letter_code
_entity_poly.pdbx_strand_id
1 'polypeptide(L)' 'MCDVTRDTPVRKLRFSTLRALSDLLDPQHTWRSVATDISGASGEARYSQQHIR' A
#
# COMPACT_ATOMS: atom_id res chain seq x y z
N MET A 1 -11.35 -6.52 -19.46
CA MET A 1 -10.59 -6.29 -18.20
C MET A 1 -9.75 -5.06 -18.45
N CYS A 2 -9.74 -4.05 -17.56
CA CYS A 2 -8.73 -3.00 -17.68
C CYS A 2 -7.47 -3.55 -17.04
N ASP A 3 -6.43 -3.73 -17.83
CA ASP A 3 -5.16 -4.26 -17.33
C ASP A 3 -4.53 -3.24 -16.39
N VAL A 4 -4.12 -3.71 -15.21
CA VAL A 4 -3.34 -2.91 -14.27
C VAL A 4 -1.93 -2.80 -14.83
N THR A 5 -1.50 -1.58 -15.10
CA THR A 5 -0.13 -1.28 -15.56
C THR A 5 0.67 -0.64 -14.43
N ARG A 6 1.98 -0.50 -14.62
CA ARG A 6 2.86 0.20 -13.67
C ARG A 6 2.46 1.67 -13.46
N ASP A 7 1.84 2.29 -14.46
CA ASP A 7 1.39 3.69 -14.41
C ASP A 7 -0.02 3.83 -13.79
N THR A 8 -0.70 2.73 -13.49
CA THR A 8 -2.03 2.77 -12.87
C THR A 8 -1.90 3.20 -11.41
N PRO A 9 -2.43 4.37 -10.99
CA PRO A 9 -2.33 4.79 -9.61
C PRO A 9 -3.09 3.84 -8.68
N VAL A 10 -2.55 3.55 -7.50
CA VAL A 10 -3.20 2.65 -6.51
C VAL A 10 -4.65 3.06 -6.22
N ARG A 11 -4.93 4.36 -6.13
CA ARG A 11 -6.29 4.93 -5.91
C ARG A 11 -7.29 4.67 -7.06
N LYS A 12 -6.83 4.17 -8.20
CA LYS A 12 -7.64 3.81 -9.37
C LYS A 12 -7.82 2.30 -9.53
N LEU A 13 -7.21 1.50 -8.65
CA LEU A 13 -7.45 0.06 -8.62
C LEU A 13 -8.92 -0.22 -8.28
N ARG A 14 -9.46 -1.28 -8.89
CA ARG A 14 -10.80 -1.76 -8.58
C ARG A 14 -10.83 -2.31 -7.15
N PHE A 15 -12.00 -2.21 -6.51
CA PHE A 15 -12.20 -2.73 -5.15
C PHE A 15 -11.81 -4.22 -5.03
N SER A 16 -12.14 -5.04 -6.03
CA SER A 16 -11.77 -6.46 -6.05
C SER A 16 -10.24 -6.68 -5.96
N THR A 17 -9.45 -5.83 -6.62
CA THR A 17 -7.99 -5.88 -6.55
C THR A 17 -7.49 -5.42 -5.18
N LEU A 18 -8.07 -4.35 -4.62
CA LEU A 18 -7.73 -3.89 -3.27
C LEU A 18 -8.05 -4.96 -2.22
N ARG A 19 -9.17 -5.68 -2.35
CA ARG A 19 -9.55 -6.80 -1.47
C ARG A 19 -8.53 -7.94 -1.54
N ALA A 20 -8.13 -8.34 -2.75
CA ALA A 20 -7.11 -9.36 -2.93
C ALA A 20 -5.74 -8.96 -2.34
N LEU A 21 -5.38 -7.66 -2.41
CA LEU A 21 -4.19 -7.14 -1.74
C LEU A 21 -4.32 -7.20 -0.23
N SER A 22 -5.48 -6.84 0.35
CA SER A 22 -5.73 -6.96 1.79
C SER A 22 -5.57 -8.40 2.29
N ASP A 23 -6.08 -9.38 1.55
CA ASP A 23 -5.94 -10.79 1.93
C ASP A 23 -4.46 -11.25 2.01
N LEU A 24 -3.55 -10.55 1.33
CA LEU A 24 -2.10 -10.79 1.37
C LEU A 24 -1.37 -9.94 2.43
N LEU A 25 -1.82 -8.69 2.65
CA LEU A 25 -1.11 -7.71 3.47
C LEU A 25 -1.60 -7.64 4.93
N ASP A 26 -2.86 -7.98 5.19
CA ASP A 26 -3.43 -7.96 6.54
C ASP A 26 -2.82 -9.04 7.47
N PRO A 27 -2.60 -10.29 7.01
CA PRO A 27 -2.00 -11.32 7.85
C PRO A 27 -0.63 -10.92 8.38
N GLN A 28 -0.34 -11.27 9.64
CA GLN A 28 0.96 -11.04 10.29
C GLN A 28 1.40 -9.56 10.30
N HIS A 29 0.46 -8.62 10.10
CA HIS A 29 0.75 -7.20 9.97
C HIS A 29 1.74 -6.87 8.83
N THR A 30 1.76 -7.63 7.74
CA THR A 30 2.66 -7.40 6.59
C THR A 30 2.52 -5.99 6.00
N TRP A 31 1.31 -5.42 6.05
CA TRP A 31 1.05 -4.02 5.69
C TRP A 31 1.94 -3.01 6.42
N ARG A 32 2.42 -3.32 7.64
CA ARG A 32 3.33 -2.44 8.39
C ARG A 32 4.69 -2.33 7.71
N SER A 33 5.21 -3.44 7.16
CA SER A 33 6.46 -3.43 6.40
C SER A 33 6.32 -2.58 5.13
N VAL A 34 5.20 -2.74 4.42
CA VAL A 34 4.91 -1.90 3.24
C VAL A 34 4.80 -0.42 3.66
N ALA A 35 4.15 -0.12 4.78
CA ALA A 35 4.02 1.25 5.27
C ALA A 35 5.36 1.88 5.65
N THR A 36 6.29 1.11 6.24
CA THR A 36 7.64 1.60 6.59
C THR A 36 8.51 1.88 5.37
N ASP A 37 8.27 1.19 4.25
CA ASP A 37 9.04 1.36 3.00
C ASP A 37 8.54 2.53 2.15
N ILE A 38 7.41 3.15 2.49
CA ILE A 38 6.89 4.30 1.76
C ILE A 38 7.55 5.58 2.28
N SER A 39 8.36 6.21 1.43
CA SER A 39 8.97 7.51 1.69
C SER A 39 8.19 8.68 1.09
N GLY A 40 8.32 9.86 1.71
CA GLY A 40 8.01 11.13 1.08
C GLY A 40 9.02 11.49 0.00
N ALA A 41 8.77 12.62 -0.68
CA ALA A 41 9.60 13.04 -1.82
C ALA A 41 11.05 13.36 -1.41
N SER A 42 11.29 13.75 -0.16
CA SER A 42 12.63 14.00 0.41
C SER A 42 13.26 12.77 1.07
N GLY A 43 12.63 11.58 0.97
CA GLY A 43 13.17 10.32 1.47
C GLY A 43 12.80 9.99 2.92
N GLU A 44 12.21 10.91 3.68
CA GLU A 44 11.69 10.66 5.02
C GLU A 44 10.55 9.63 5.01
N ALA A 45 10.38 8.90 6.11
CA ALA A 45 9.27 7.98 6.26
C ALA A 45 7.93 8.73 6.13
N ARG A 46 7.07 8.29 5.21
CA ARG A 46 5.73 8.89 5.02
C ARG A 46 4.83 8.65 6.22
N TYR A 47 4.93 7.48 6.84
CA TYR A 47 4.13 7.09 8.00
C TYR A 47 5.00 6.99 9.25
N SER A 48 4.68 7.80 10.26
CA SER A 48 5.36 7.74 11.56
C SER A 48 4.83 6.58 12.41
N GLN A 49 5.51 6.25 13.50
CA GLN A 49 5.00 5.28 14.48
C GLN A 49 3.62 5.68 15.04
N GLN A 50 3.32 6.98 15.13
CA GLN A 50 2.01 7.46 15.56
C GLN A 50 0.90 7.17 14.54
N HIS A 51 1.22 7.09 13.25
CA HIS A 51 0.26 6.71 12.19
C HIS A 51 0.01 5.20 12.13
N ILE A 52 0.98 4.39 12.56
CA ILE A 52 0.93 2.91 12.50
C ILE A 52 0.26 2.30 13.76
N ARG A 53 0.24 3.07 14.86
CA ARG A 53 -0.16 2.60 16.19
C ARG A 53 -1.66 2.31 16.32
#